data_AF-A0A8K0VT83-F1
#
_entry.id   AF-A0A8K0VT83-F1
#
_cell.length_a   1.000
_cell.length_b   1.000
_cell.length_c   1.000
_cell.angle_alpha   90.00
_cell.angle_beta   90.00
_cell.angle_gamma   90.00
#
_symmetry.space_group_name_H-M   'P 1'
#
loop_
_entity.id
_entity.type
_entity.pdbx_description
1 polymer ?
#
loop_
_entity_poly.entity_id
_entity_poly.type
_entity_poly.pdbx_seq_one_letter_code
_entity_poly.pdbx_strand_id
1 'polypeptide(L)'
;MAHRVPGTNFTVPANYTLGEVVKHCHKPDCSWLYLPHLVALEHPPPLLPNPELSGIGVILGFSITAYLTLLLLLLHYFTVHNVRRTNVANAVDEGVLTFVRNRLISWKPSRRFEYAMEKSVLILSDTQLVTGLGILIAGYSQLQCGISAYHWQIMVFVAWFASFSFLSAMTFLEGYFQTNNNMRLIRVGFMVILSSLLIVALLPTGSKNWLNMFHQGEGYYPSLSTACFYKQLLLKSFVSNSGPKIWSMVFSIFVVIVSYLQCGIRLFDPGAQTSHKYLRVWPGWKIKKALYHLERKTLHNGTRARLWLVPYLASYAIFVCCRAFYDIVGSMLLEVIWLSFAIAWGTIKVWTTRAAAQFTFDGAEITINQDVSEENTWSFGQTLPLVLILLPILSMAQAYLDNDAKAQNALEETERVEQRTVRETNDHGTTVATKAQPTSATDDLPDPRRSTSWPALPQYPYSNFTSYPWYNDQIFLLLCQTLMVTAFSLWVLTELANIMGISAILRNRLFLIWVLGLVPLNSLVHLSFWYGAASIVVRWPGCEDWLKGEGEYKKVVIGEEKWWKPWTAGQVVYWGLRFGLVAGCLMFTFFGSLDAASPYPLDDSI
;
A
#
# COMPACT_ATOMS: atom_id res chain seq x y z
N MET A 1 49.13 6.23 55.93
CA MET A 1 50.25 5.79 55.07
C MET A 1 49.84 5.98 53.63
N ALA A 2 50.44 6.95 52.97
CA ALA A 2 50.15 7.31 51.59
C ALA A 2 51.01 6.45 50.64
N HIS A 3 50.38 5.71 49.73
CA HIS A 3 51.06 5.21 48.54
C HIS A 3 50.67 6.08 47.35
N ARG A 4 51.68 6.79 46.85
CA ARG A 4 51.68 7.69 45.71
C ARG A 4 52.06 6.84 44.48
N VAL A 5 51.15 6.65 43.52
CA VAL A 5 51.46 6.14 42.18
C VAL A 5 51.50 7.34 41.23
N PRO A 6 52.62 7.63 40.55
CA PRO A 6 52.73 8.78 39.66
C PRO A 6 52.30 8.39 38.23
N GLY A 7 51.45 9.20 37.60
CA GLY A 7 51.31 9.19 36.14
C GLY A 7 49.90 8.98 35.56
N THR A 8 48.86 9.63 36.10
CA THR A 8 47.64 9.95 35.33
C THR A 8 47.01 11.21 35.91
N ASN A 9 47.06 12.32 35.19
CA ASN A 9 46.21 13.47 35.47
C ASN A 9 44.79 13.13 35.02
N PHE A 10 44.02 12.51 35.90
CA PHE A 10 42.56 12.50 35.80
C PHE A 10 42.00 13.02 37.11
N THR A 11 41.54 14.26 37.08
CA THR A 11 40.67 14.82 38.10
C THR A 11 39.34 14.08 38.04
N VAL A 12 39.05 13.24 39.03
CA VAL A 12 37.70 12.79 39.33
C VAL A 12 36.94 14.00 39.87
N PRO A 13 35.85 14.48 39.25
CA PRO A 13 34.94 15.37 39.95
C PRO A 13 34.15 14.50 40.95
N ALA A 14 34.61 14.53 42.20
CA ALA A 14 33.77 14.23 43.34
C ALA A 14 32.67 15.30 43.45
N ASN A 15 31.49 14.86 43.89
CA ASN A 15 30.31 15.63 44.27
C ASN A 15 29.33 15.95 43.13
N TYR A 16 28.33 15.09 42.96
CA TYR A 16 26.99 15.54 42.58
C TYR A 16 26.43 16.39 43.73
N THR A 17 26.78 17.68 43.75
CA THR A 17 26.03 18.67 44.51
C THR A 17 24.68 18.87 43.82
N LEU A 18 23.61 18.56 44.56
CA LEU A 18 22.22 18.87 44.25
C LEU A 18 22.06 20.39 44.13
N GLY A 19 22.42 20.98 42.99
CA GLY A 19 22.41 22.45 42.85
C GLY A 19 23.14 23.05 41.64
N GLU A 20 23.63 22.29 40.68
CA GLU A 20 24.04 22.88 39.40
C GLU A 20 22.83 23.11 38.51
N VAL A 21 22.57 24.39 38.24
CA VAL A 21 21.64 24.93 37.26
C VAL A 21 21.48 23.97 36.07
N VAL A 22 20.33 23.31 35.99
CA VAL A 22 19.95 22.40 34.91
C VAL A 22 19.98 23.20 33.61
N LYS A 23 21.13 23.21 32.91
CA LYS A 23 21.15 23.56 31.50
C LYS A 23 20.39 22.43 30.81
N HIS A 24 19.14 22.69 30.43
CA HIS A 24 18.26 21.75 29.70
C HIS A 24 18.85 21.18 28.39
N CYS A 25 20.05 21.59 27.99
CA CYS A 25 20.70 21.20 26.75
C CYS A 25 22.18 20.90 27.03
N HIS A 26 22.55 19.63 27.07
CA HIS A 26 23.94 19.20 27.11
C HIS A 26 24.43 18.90 25.69
N LYS A 27 25.62 19.39 25.35
CA LYS A 27 26.19 19.13 24.02
C LYS A 27 26.59 17.65 23.94
N PRO A 28 26.21 16.92 22.87
CA PRO A 28 26.49 15.50 22.78
C PRO A 28 27.99 15.22 22.68
N ASP A 29 28.48 14.30 23.50
CA ASP A 29 29.83 13.76 23.37
C ASP A 29 29.86 12.68 22.27
N CYS A 30 30.67 12.92 21.26
CA CYS A 30 30.87 12.03 20.12
C CYS A 30 32.29 11.44 20.08
N SER A 31 33.02 11.51 21.19
CA SER A 31 34.37 10.93 21.35
C SER A 31 34.43 9.44 20.96
N TRP A 32 33.35 8.70 21.23
CA TRP A 32 33.22 7.28 20.88
C TRP A 32 33.32 6.98 19.38
N LEU A 33 33.12 7.97 18.49
CA LEU A 33 33.31 7.79 17.04
C LEU A 33 34.75 7.47 16.64
N TYR A 34 35.72 7.79 17.50
CA TYR A 34 37.13 7.52 17.28
C TYR A 34 37.57 6.16 17.86
N LEU A 35 36.70 5.47 18.59
CA LEU A 35 36.99 4.14 19.10
C LEU A 35 36.95 3.10 17.97
N PRO A 36 37.87 2.11 17.96
CA PRO A 36 37.88 1.05 16.96
C PRO A 36 36.65 0.13 17.06
N HIS A 37 36.16 -0.11 18.29
CA HIS A 37 34.97 -0.89 18.57
C HIS A 37 34.15 -0.24 19.69
N LEU A 38 32.81 -0.21 19.57
CA LEU A 38 31.93 0.34 20.61
C LEU A 38 31.99 -0.44 21.93
N VAL A 39 32.43 -1.69 21.91
CA VAL A 39 32.62 -2.51 23.12
C VAL A 39 33.64 -1.88 24.07
N ALA A 40 34.58 -1.08 23.55
CA ALA A 40 35.55 -0.35 24.35
C ALA A 40 34.97 0.91 25.03
N LEU A 41 33.69 1.22 24.81
CA LEU A 41 33.02 2.33 25.49
C LEU A 41 32.67 1.92 26.91
N GLU A 42 33.42 2.45 27.88
CA GLU A 42 33.14 2.31 29.30
C GLU A 42 32.10 3.34 29.75
N HIS A 43 31.14 2.92 30.59
CA HIS A 43 30.12 3.78 31.21
C HIS A 43 29.30 4.63 30.20
N PRO A 44 28.55 3.99 29.28
CA PRO A 44 27.63 4.73 28.41
C PRO A 44 26.59 5.50 29.25
N PRO A 45 26.12 6.67 28.78
CA PRO A 45 25.10 7.43 29.51
C PRO A 45 23.85 6.56 29.69
N PRO A 46 23.17 6.61 30.85
CA PRO A 46 21.92 5.87 31.03
C PRO A 46 20.84 6.41 30.09
N LEU A 47 19.99 5.54 29.58
CA LEU A 47 18.80 5.95 28.84
C LEU A 47 17.78 6.50 29.83
N LEU A 48 17.59 7.81 29.83
CA LEU A 48 16.59 8.50 30.65
C LEU A 48 15.21 8.45 29.97
N PRO A 49 14.10 8.29 30.70
CA PRO A 49 12.76 8.27 30.12
C PRO A 49 12.37 9.61 29.50
N ASN A 50 11.67 9.58 28.35
CA ASN A 50 11.07 10.77 27.75
C ASN A 50 9.59 10.51 27.37
N PRO A 51 8.68 10.50 28.37
CA PRO A 51 7.28 10.14 28.16
C PRO A 51 6.56 11.02 27.13
N GLU A 52 6.99 12.26 26.93
CA GLU A 52 6.36 13.21 25.99
C GLU A 52 6.68 12.88 24.53
N LEU A 53 7.70 12.07 24.26
CA LEU A 53 8.13 11.70 22.91
C LEU A 53 7.95 10.22 22.61
N SER A 54 8.40 9.35 23.53
CA SER A 54 8.33 7.90 23.42
C SER A 54 7.23 7.28 24.28
N GLY A 55 6.38 8.08 24.89
CA GLY A 55 5.26 7.59 25.68
C GLY A 55 4.27 6.74 24.91
N ILE A 56 3.64 5.80 25.60
CA ILE A 56 2.66 4.87 25.03
C ILE A 56 1.49 5.62 24.37
N GLY A 57 1.01 6.70 24.99
CA GLY A 57 -0.11 7.48 24.46
C GLY A 57 0.21 8.22 23.16
N VAL A 58 1.44 8.71 23.00
CA VAL A 58 1.90 9.35 21.75
C VAL A 58 1.92 8.34 20.61
N ILE A 59 2.56 7.18 20.83
CA ILE A 59 2.65 6.12 19.82
C ILE A 59 1.24 5.62 19.43
N LEU A 60 0.37 5.38 20.41
CA LEU A 60 -1.00 4.95 20.17
C LEU A 60 -1.81 6.02 19.42
N GLY A 61 -1.69 7.31 19.79
CA GLY A 61 -2.41 8.38 19.12
C GLY A 61 -2.15 8.46 17.62
N PHE A 62 -0.87 8.43 17.23
CA PHE A 62 -0.49 8.49 15.81
C PHE A 62 -0.78 7.17 15.07
N SER A 63 -0.54 6.01 15.68
CA SER A 63 -0.82 4.72 15.04
C SER A 63 -2.32 4.46 14.88
N ILE A 64 -3.15 4.72 15.90
CA ILE A 64 -4.62 4.61 15.80
C ILE A 64 -5.13 5.55 14.71
N THR A 65 -4.61 6.76 14.63
CA THR A 65 -5.00 7.70 13.56
C THR A 65 -4.63 7.17 12.17
N ALA A 66 -3.46 6.55 12.01
CA ALA A 66 -3.05 5.92 10.75
C ALA A 66 -3.99 4.76 10.36
N TYR A 67 -4.35 3.91 11.31
CA TYR A 67 -5.31 2.83 11.04
C TYR A 67 -6.73 3.34 10.80
N LEU A 68 -7.16 4.40 11.47
CA LEU A 68 -8.46 5.04 11.26
C LEU A 68 -8.56 5.67 9.86
N THR A 69 -7.53 6.41 9.42
CA THR A 69 -7.48 6.97 8.06
C THR A 69 -7.48 5.87 7.00
N LEU A 70 -6.72 4.80 7.21
CA LEU A 70 -6.70 3.64 6.32
C LEU A 70 -8.07 2.95 6.26
N LEU A 71 -8.77 2.82 7.39
CA LEU A 71 -10.12 2.27 7.45
C LEU A 71 -11.12 3.14 6.68
N LEU A 72 -11.06 4.46 6.83
CA LEU A 72 -11.90 5.39 6.08
C LEU A 72 -11.60 5.34 4.57
N LEU A 73 -10.33 5.19 4.20
CA LEU A 73 -9.92 4.98 2.80
C LEU A 73 -10.46 3.65 2.24
N LEU A 74 -10.39 2.56 3.00
CA LEU A 74 -10.97 1.26 2.61
C LEU A 74 -12.49 1.37 2.46
N LEU A 75 -13.16 2.03 3.40
CA LEU A 75 -14.61 2.25 3.34
C LEU A 75 -14.97 3.04 2.08
N HIS A 76 -14.26 4.13 1.79
CA HIS A 76 -14.47 4.93 0.59
C HIS A 76 -14.23 4.12 -0.69
N TYR A 77 -13.15 3.34 -0.73
CA TYR A 77 -12.83 2.47 -1.87
C TYR A 77 -13.99 1.52 -2.17
N PHE A 78 -14.44 0.75 -1.18
CA PHE A 78 -15.49 -0.25 -1.42
C PHE A 78 -16.87 0.36 -1.66
N THR A 79 -17.21 1.48 -1.03
CA THR A 79 -18.59 2.00 -1.03
C THR A 79 -18.84 3.15 -2.00
N VAL A 80 -17.93 4.12 -2.08
CA VAL A 80 -18.13 5.39 -2.82
C VAL A 80 -17.37 5.41 -4.14
N HIS A 81 -16.16 4.86 -4.19
CA HIS A 81 -15.27 5.01 -5.34
C HIS A 81 -15.94 4.57 -6.65
N ASN A 82 -16.00 5.49 -7.62
CA ASN A 82 -16.66 5.26 -8.89
C ASN A 82 -15.62 5.11 -10.02
N VAL A 83 -15.36 3.87 -10.39
CA VAL A 83 -14.38 3.50 -11.44
C VAL A 83 -14.73 4.11 -12.80
N ARG A 84 -16.01 4.42 -13.04
CA ARG A 84 -16.52 4.97 -14.31
C ARG A 84 -16.62 6.50 -14.31
N ARG A 85 -16.09 7.19 -13.28
CA ARG A 85 -16.05 8.67 -13.24
C ARG A 85 -15.13 9.26 -14.31
N THR A 86 -14.15 8.49 -14.78
CA THR A 86 -13.19 8.87 -15.83
C THR A 86 -13.46 8.05 -17.08
N ASN A 87 -13.08 8.57 -18.26
CA ASN A 87 -13.25 7.88 -19.55
C ASN A 87 -12.42 6.57 -19.67
N VAL A 88 -11.57 6.25 -18.68
CA VAL A 88 -10.70 5.08 -18.66
C VAL A 88 -10.81 4.40 -17.29
N ALA A 89 -11.70 3.41 -17.18
CA ALA A 89 -11.83 2.57 -16.00
C ALA A 89 -10.62 1.63 -15.84
N ASN A 90 -10.10 1.51 -14.61
CA ASN A 90 -9.10 0.50 -14.29
C ASN A 90 -9.77 -0.87 -14.13
N ALA A 91 -9.28 -1.87 -14.87
CA ALA A 91 -9.80 -3.24 -14.89
C ALA A 91 -9.77 -3.90 -13.51
N VAL A 92 -8.73 -3.65 -12.71
CA VAL A 92 -8.54 -4.25 -11.39
C VAL A 92 -9.60 -3.73 -10.43
N ASP A 93 -9.74 -2.40 -10.36
CA ASP A 93 -10.71 -1.75 -9.47
C ASP A 93 -12.16 -2.09 -9.88
N GLU A 94 -12.46 -2.13 -11.19
CA GLU A 94 -13.77 -2.53 -11.69
C GLU A 94 -14.12 -3.97 -11.28
N GLY A 95 -13.20 -4.92 -11.47
CA GLY A 95 -13.41 -6.32 -11.12
C GLY A 95 -13.64 -6.53 -9.63
N VAL A 96 -12.77 -5.97 -8.78
CA VAL A 96 -12.87 -6.11 -7.33
C VAL A 96 -14.11 -5.43 -6.77
N LEU A 97 -14.42 -4.20 -7.21
CA LEU A 97 -15.61 -3.50 -6.75
C LEU A 97 -16.90 -4.18 -7.19
N THR A 98 -16.94 -4.72 -8.42
CA THR A 98 -18.10 -5.49 -8.88
C THR A 98 -18.30 -6.76 -8.04
N PHE A 99 -17.23 -7.48 -7.73
CA PHE A 99 -17.30 -8.66 -6.87
C PHE A 99 -17.78 -8.31 -5.46
N VAL A 100 -17.15 -7.31 -4.81
CA VAL A 100 -17.46 -6.93 -3.42
C VAL A 100 -18.86 -6.33 -3.30
N ARG A 101 -19.26 -5.41 -4.20
CA ARG A 101 -20.58 -4.76 -4.13
C ARG A 101 -21.73 -5.71 -4.46
N ASN A 102 -21.53 -6.67 -5.35
CA ASN A 102 -22.58 -7.62 -5.70
C ASN A 102 -22.70 -8.76 -4.68
N ARG A 103 -21.60 -9.14 -4.00
CA ARG A 103 -21.56 -10.35 -3.17
C ARG A 103 -21.44 -10.10 -1.66
N LEU A 104 -20.77 -9.03 -1.24
CA LEU A 104 -20.41 -8.80 0.16
C LEU A 104 -21.09 -7.57 0.76
N ILE A 105 -21.18 -6.46 0.02
CA ILE A 105 -21.64 -5.17 0.55
C ILE A 105 -22.86 -4.70 -0.25
N SER A 106 -24.05 -4.88 0.32
CA SER A 106 -25.31 -4.33 -0.24
C SER A 106 -25.55 -2.87 0.14
N TRP A 107 -24.85 -2.38 1.16
CA TRP A 107 -25.03 -1.03 1.69
C TRP A 107 -24.39 0.02 0.77
N LYS A 108 -25.19 1.03 0.39
CA LYS A 108 -24.73 2.22 -0.33
C LYS A 108 -24.83 3.43 0.60
N PRO A 109 -23.73 4.14 0.86
CA PRO A 109 -23.75 5.31 1.74
C PRO A 109 -24.62 6.41 1.15
N SER A 110 -25.30 7.16 2.02
CA SER A 110 -26.03 8.35 1.59
C SER A 110 -25.05 9.47 1.22
N ARG A 111 -25.45 10.37 0.31
CA ARG A 111 -24.65 11.56 -0.04
C ARG A 111 -24.29 12.42 1.19
N ARG A 112 -25.14 12.40 2.23
CA ARG A 112 -24.90 13.10 3.50
C ARG A 112 -23.72 12.48 4.24
N PHE A 113 -23.67 11.15 4.31
CA PHE A 113 -22.57 10.42 4.93
C PHE A 113 -21.26 10.58 4.17
N GLU A 114 -21.30 10.54 2.83
CA GLU A 114 -20.13 10.81 1.99
C GLU A 114 -19.55 12.21 2.27
N TYR A 115 -20.41 13.25 2.27
CA TYR A 115 -20.00 14.62 2.60
C TYR A 115 -19.41 14.74 4.01
N ALA A 116 -20.02 14.07 5.00
CA ALA A 116 -19.53 14.06 6.37
C ALA A 116 -18.15 13.40 6.50
N MET A 117 -17.93 12.28 5.80
CA MET A 117 -16.61 11.62 5.74
C MET A 117 -15.56 12.51 5.06
N GLU A 118 -15.88 13.16 3.94
CA GLU A 118 -14.97 14.09 3.26
C GLU A 118 -14.50 15.20 4.20
N LYS A 119 -15.40 15.80 4.97
CA LYS A 119 -15.07 16.85 5.96
C LYS A 119 -14.20 16.32 7.10
N SER A 120 -14.53 15.14 7.62
CA SER A 120 -13.75 14.47 8.67
C SER A 120 -12.31 14.18 8.22
N VAL A 121 -12.16 13.56 7.05
CA VAL A 121 -10.85 13.20 6.47
C VAL A 121 -10.04 14.46 6.13
N LEU A 122 -10.69 15.56 5.74
CA LEU A 122 -10.02 16.84 5.49
C LEU A 122 -9.33 17.39 6.75
N ILE A 123 -10.04 17.45 7.88
CA ILE A 123 -9.48 17.90 9.16
C ILE A 123 -8.42 16.92 9.65
N LEU A 124 -8.65 15.62 9.47
CA LEU A 124 -7.70 14.59 9.84
C LEU A 124 -6.39 14.72 9.06
N SER A 125 -6.46 14.92 7.75
CA SER A 125 -5.31 15.22 6.89
C SER A 125 -4.52 16.42 7.40
N ASP A 126 -5.20 17.53 7.72
CA ASP A 126 -4.54 18.77 8.12
C ASP A 126 -3.89 18.65 9.50
N THR A 127 -4.56 17.95 10.42
CA THR A 127 -4.04 17.65 11.76
C THR A 127 -2.77 16.80 11.65
N GLN A 128 -2.78 15.74 10.85
CA GLN A 128 -1.62 14.85 10.69
C GLN A 128 -0.44 15.54 10.00
N LEU A 129 -0.71 16.40 9.02
CA LEU A 129 0.32 17.19 8.34
C LEU A 129 1.03 18.15 9.31
N VAL A 130 0.26 18.92 10.09
CA VAL A 130 0.80 19.91 11.04
C VAL A 130 1.50 19.22 12.21
N THR A 131 0.89 18.19 12.79
CA THR A 131 1.47 17.47 13.94
C THR A 131 2.71 16.67 13.55
N GLY A 132 2.70 16.00 12.38
CA GLY A 132 3.88 15.30 11.85
C GLY A 132 5.05 16.25 11.57
N LEU A 133 4.76 17.41 10.97
CA LEU A 133 5.78 18.44 10.74
C LEU A 133 6.31 19.02 12.06
N GLY A 134 5.41 19.29 13.02
CA GLY A 134 5.76 19.81 14.34
C GLY A 134 6.68 18.87 15.11
N ILE A 135 6.39 17.57 15.12
CA ILE A 135 7.22 16.55 15.78
C ILE A 135 8.61 16.49 15.15
N LEU A 136 8.72 16.50 13.81
CA LEU A 136 10.02 16.51 13.14
C LEU A 136 10.79 17.79 13.48
N ILE A 137 10.17 18.97 13.39
CA ILE A 137 10.83 20.25 13.72
C ILE A 137 11.32 20.26 15.18
N ALA A 138 10.48 19.82 16.12
CA ALA A 138 10.83 19.74 17.54
C ALA A 138 11.94 18.71 17.83
N GLY A 139 11.99 17.62 17.06
CA GLY A 139 13.08 16.66 17.11
C GLY A 139 14.40 17.23 16.60
N TYR A 140 14.35 17.87 15.44
CA TYR A 140 15.52 18.50 14.83
C TYR A 140 16.10 19.61 15.71
N SER A 141 15.26 20.38 16.41
CA SER A 141 15.75 21.41 17.34
C SER A 141 16.49 20.83 18.55
N GLN A 142 16.18 19.60 18.96
CA GLN A 142 16.80 18.91 20.09
C GLN A 142 18.08 18.13 19.72
N LEU A 143 18.46 18.04 18.43
CA LEU A 143 19.67 17.35 18.00
C LEU A 143 20.94 17.84 18.73
N GLN A 144 21.09 19.16 18.87
CA GLN A 144 22.26 19.75 19.53
C GLN A 144 22.24 19.57 21.05
N CYS A 145 21.08 19.22 21.61
CA CYS A 145 20.87 18.95 23.03
C CYS A 145 21.01 17.47 23.40
N GLY A 146 21.39 16.63 22.44
CA GLY A 146 21.77 15.26 22.73
C GLY A 146 20.63 14.24 22.75
N ILE A 147 19.55 14.43 21.98
CA ILE A 147 18.48 13.42 21.86
C ILE A 147 19.04 12.01 21.57
N SER A 148 18.61 11.03 22.36
CA SER A 148 19.08 9.64 22.26
C SER A 148 18.65 9.01 20.92
N ALA A 149 19.41 8.02 20.46
CA ALA A 149 19.07 7.26 19.25
C ALA A 149 17.72 6.53 19.39
N TYR A 150 17.38 6.06 20.59
CA TYR A 150 16.10 5.42 20.87
C TYR A 150 14.94 6.39 20.67
N HIS A 151 14.98 7.55 21.34
CA HIS A 151 13.93 8.57 21.24
C HIS A 151 13.80 9.11 19.81
N TRP A 152 14.92 9.27 19.11
CA TRP A 152 14.92 9.64 17.70
C TRP A 152 14.24 8.59 16.82
N GLN A 153 14.52 7.29 17.02
CA GLN A 153 13.88 6.23 16.26
C GLN A 153 12.36 6.21 16.48
N ILE A 154 11.90 6.34 17.72
CA ILE A 154 10.46 6.41 18.02
C ILE A 154 9.83 7.62 17.35
N MET A 155 10.45 8.81 17.49
CA MET A 155 9.99 10.04 16.84
C MET A 155 9.88 9.89 15.31
N VAL A 156 10.90 9.31 14.65
CA VAL A 156 10.90 9.07 13.20
C VAL A 156 9.69 8.23 12.79
N PHE A 157 9.36 7.18 13.54
CA PHE A 157 8.22 6.33 13.21
C PHE A 157 6.86 6.92 13.64
N VAL A 158 6.83 7.79 14.65
CA VAL A 158 5.64 8.61 14.94
C VAL A 158 5.36 9.56 13.78
N ALA A 159 6.39 10.24 13.26
CA ALA A 159 6.28 11.06 12.06
C ALA A 159 5.95 10.23 10.80
N TRP A 160 6.44 9.00 10.71
CA TRP A 160 6.04 8.03 9.68
C TRP A 160 4.54 7.76 9.72
N PHE A 161 3.96 7.46 10.89
CA PHE A 161 2.51 7.28 11.00
C PHE A 161 1.73 8.52 10.60
N ALA A 162 2.15 9.71 11.02
CA ALA A 162 1.52 10.96 10.59
C ALA A 162 1.58 11.15 9.07
N SER A 163 2.74 10.86 8.47
CA SER A 163 2.98 10.89 7.03
C SER A 163 2.08 9.92 6.26
N PHE A 164 2.01 8.65 6.65
CA PHE A 164 1.17 7.66 5.98
C PHE A 164 -0.33 7.88 6.21
N SER A 165 -0.72 8.41 7.37
CA SER A 165 -2.09 8.88 7.62
C SER A 165 -2.48 9.99 6.65
N PHE A 166 -1.59 10.98 6.47
CA PHE A 166 -1.76 12.07 5.52
C PHE A 166 -1.87 11.55 4.09
N LEU A 167 -0.99 10.64 3.67
CA LEU A 167 -1.05 10.04 2.33
C LEU A 167 -2.37 9.30 2.11
N SER A 168 -2.82 8.47 3.07
CA SER A 168 -4.13 7.79 3.00
C SER A 168 -5.29 8.78 2.88
N ALA A 169 -5.24 9.90 3.61
CA ALA A 169 -6.25 10.95 3.51
C ALA A 169 -6.22 11.68 2.15
N MET A 170 -5.03 11.91 1.58
CA MET A 170 -4.87 12.51 0.25
C MET A 170 -5.40 11.59 -0.86
N THR A 171 -5.15 10.28 -0.76
CA THR A 171 -5.72 9.28 -1.68
C THR A 171 -7.24 9.26 -1.60
N PHE A 172 -7.83 9.40 -0.40
CA PHE A 172 -9.28 9.53 -0.23
C PHE A 172 -9.82 10.83 -0.88
N LEU A 173 -9.13 11.96 -0.67
CA LEU A 173 -9.60 13.30 -1.06
C LEU A 173 -9.22 13.71 -2.49
N GLU A 174 -8.71 12.77 -3.29
CA GLU A 174 -8.28 13.01 -4.67
C GLU A 174 -9.35 13.74 -5.51
N GLY A 175 -10.61 13.30 -5.40
CA GLY A 175 -11.73 13.91 -6.10
C GLY A 175 -12.06 15.34 -5.62
N TYR A 176 -11.85 15.63 -4.34
CA TYR A 176 -12.13 16.93 -3.73
C TYR A 176 -11.12 18.01 -4.15
N PHE A 177 -9.83 17.65 -4.25
CA PHE A 177 -8.76 18.59 -4.61
C PHE A 177 -8.68 18.92 -6.09
N GLN A 178 -9.33 18.13 -6.95
CA GLN A 178 -9.44 18.43 -8.38
C GLN A 178 -10.21 19.73 -8.65
N THR A 179 -11.21 20.03 -7.82
CA THR A 179 -11.99 21.26 -7.96
C THR A 179 -11.25 22.47 -7.37
N ASN A 180 -10.38 22.26 -6.38
CA ASN A 180 -9.75 23.33 -5.59
C ASN A 180 -8.21 23.37 -5.75
N ASN A 181 -7.74 23.97 -6.85
CA ASN A 181 -6.32 23.98 -7.22
C ASN A 181 -5.38 24.66 -6.19
N ASN A 182 -5.80 25.75 -5.54
CA ASN A 182 -4.94 26.50 -4.61
C ASN A 182 -4.66 25.71 -3.34
N MET A 183 -5.69 25.10 -2.76
CA MET A 183 -5.57 24.24 -1.57
C MET A 183 -4.72 23.01 -1.86
N ARG A 184 -4.84 22.45 -3.07
CA ARG A 184 -4.00 21.35 -3.53
C ARG A 184 -2.52 21.73 -3.55
N LEU A 185 -2.17 22.89 -4.10
CA LEU A 185 -0.77 23.31 -4.23
C LEU A 185 -0.10 23.52 -2.86
N ILE A 186 -0.81 24.12 -1.90
CA ILE A 186 -0.31 24.31 -0.52
C ILE A 186 0.00 22.95 0.12
N ARG A 187 -0.92 21.98 0.01
CA ARG A 187 -0.74 20.63 0.56
C ARG A 187 0.42 19.89 -0.10
N VAL A 188 0.62 20.03 -1.41
CA VAL A 188 1.79 19.48 -2.11
C VAL A 188 3.09 20.11 -1.60
N GLY A 189 3.11 21.41 -1.35
CA GLY A 189 4.26 22.09 -0.75
C GLY A 189 4.65 21.48 0.61
N PHE A 190 3.69 21.36 1.52
CA PHE A 190 3.92 20.73 2.83
C PHE A 190 4.24 19.23 2.72
N MET A 191 3.66 18.53 1.75
CA MET A 191 3.97 17.14 1.45
C MET A 191 5.46 16.96 1.09
N VAL A 192 6.01 17.82 0.23
CA VAL A 192 7.45 17.79 -0.13
C VAL A 192 8.31 18.05 1.11
N ILE A 193 7.96 19.06 1.92
CA ILE A 193 8.69 19.40 3.16
C ILE A 193 8.66 18.24 4.16
N LEU A 194 7.48 17.66 4.41
CA LEU A 194 7.33 16.53 5.33
C LEU A 194 8.14 15.31 4.85
N SER A 195 8.10 15.00 3.54
CA SER A 195 8.85 13.89 2.97
C SER A 195 10.36 14.08 3.09
N SER A 196 10.88 15.30 2.84
CA SER A 196 12.31 15.57 2.86
C SER A 196 12.85 15.51 4.29
N LEU A 197 12.13 16.09 5.26
CA LEU A 197 12.47 16.00 6.67
C LEU A 197 12.44 14.56 7.18
N LEU A 198 11.46 13.74 6.76
CA LEU A 198 11.38 12.34 7.14
C LEU A 198 12.51 11.51 6.52
N ILE A 199 12.84 11.73 5.25
CA ILE A 199 13.96 11.05 4.55
C ILE A 199 15.29 11.37 5.27
N VAL A 200 15.55 12.64 5.57
CA VAL A 200 16.76 13.05 6.30
C VAL A 200 16.79 12.44 7.71
N ALA A 201 15.64 12.26 8.34
CA ALA A 201 15.55 11.70 9.69
C ALA A 201 15.83 10.18 9.72
N LEU A 202 15.58 9.49 8.61
CA LEU A 202 15.89 8.07 8.43
C LEU A 202 17.38 7.81 8.19
N LEU A 203 18.15 8.75 7.65
CA LEU A 203 19.57 8.56 7.30
C LEU A 203 20.47 8.00 8.43
N PRO A 204 20.44 8.52 9.68
CA PRO A 204 21.31 7.99 10.75
C PRO A 204 20.97 6.55 11.15
N THR A 205 19.75 6.08 10.89
CA THR A 205 19.28 4.72 11.24
C THR A 205 20.00 3.61 10.48
N GLY A 206 20.66 3.94 9.36
CA GLY A 206 21.42 2.98 8.56
C GLY A 206 22.80 2.64 9.12
N SER A 207 23.29 3.36 10.14
CA SER A 207 24.60 3.09 10.73
C SER A 207 24.65 1.68 11.34
N LYS A 208 25.79 0.99 11.18
CA LYS A 208 26.03 -0.31 11.85
C LYS A 208 25.82 -0.20 13.36
N ASN A 209 26.30 0.90 13.95
CA ASN A 209 26.32 1.12 15.39
C ASN A 209 24.96 1.59 15.95
N TRP A 210 23.94 1.78 15.09
CA TRP A 210 22.64 2.31 15.49
C TRP A 210 21.88 1.32 16.39
N LEU A 211 21.59 1.68 17.65
CA LEU A 211 20.86 0.84 18.63
C LEU A 211 21.42 -0.60 18.75
N ASN A 212 22.73 -0.75 18.98
CA ASN A 212 23.43 -1.91 18.44
C ASN A 212 23.11 -3.29 19.07
N MET A 213 23.16 -4.34 18.26
CA MET A 213 23.43 -5.75 18.63
C MET A 213 23.18 -6.61 17.39
N PHE A 214 24.25 -7.21 16.82
CA PHE A 214 24.17 -8.56 16.23
C PHE A 214 25.51 -9.30 16.26
N HIS A 215 25.87 -9.82 17.44
CA HIS A 215 26.57 -11.07 17.78
C HIS A 215 26.93 -11.05 19.28
N GLN A 216 27.11 -12.22 19.91
CA GLN A 216 27.60 -12.34 21.29
C GLN A 216 28.92 -11.56 21.42
N GLY A 217 28.87 -10.37 22.04
CA GLY A 217 30.03 -9.50 22.25
C GLY A 217 29.88 -8.04 21.82
N GLU A 218 28.93 -7.66 20.97
CA GLU A 218 28.64 -6.23 20.68
C GLU A 218 27.47 -5.73 21.55
N GLY A 219 27.68 -4.76 22.45
CA GLY A 219 26.66 -4.26 23.39
C GLY A 219 25.49 -3.46 22.77
N TYR A 220 24.38 -3.30 23.52
CA TYR A 220 23.21 -2.48 23.18
C TYR A 220 23.28 -1.08 23.78
N TYR A 221 23.43 -0.07 22.91
CA TYR A 221 23.66 1.34 23.28
C TYR A 221 22.55 2.27 22.75
N PRO A 222 21.34 2.25 23.35
CA PRO A 222 20.20 3.07 22.90
C PRO A 222 20.32 4.55 23.27
N SER A 223 21.12 4.86 24.29
CA SER A 223 21.29 6.19 24.87
C SER A 223 22.23 7.10 24.10
N LEU A 224 23.01 6.58 23.14
CA LEU A 224 23.96 7.37 22.36
C LEU A 224 23.23 8.47 21.58
N SER A 225 23.83 9.66 21.54
CA SER A 225 23.20 10.79 20.88
C SER A 225 23.12 10.61 19.36
N THR A 226 21.94 10.91 18.82
CA THR A 226 21.66 10.90 17.38
C THR A 226 22.57 11.85 16.59
N ALA A 227 22.94 12.99 17.15
CA ALA A 227 23.80 13.97 16.49
C ALA A 227 25.17 13.38 16.12
N CYS A 228 25.67 12.42 16.91
CA CYS A 228 26.92 11.73 16.62
C CYS A 228 26.80 10.79 15.42
N PHE A 229 25.64 10.16 15.21
CA PHE A 229 25.39 9.35 14.02
C PHE A 229 25.33 10.20 12.74
N TYR A 230 24.79 11.42 12.81
CA TYR A 230 24.89 12.38 11.70
C TYR A 230 26.33 12.77 11.36
N LYS A 231 27.21 12.92 12.36
CA LYS A 231 28.64 13.09 12.10
C LYS A 231 29.26 11.84 11.50
N GLN A 232 28.84 10.67 11.94
CA GLN A 232 29.31 9.39 11.41
C GLN A 232 29.00 9.23 9.92
N LEU A 233 27.83 9.69 9.44
CA LEU A 233 27.45 9.70 8.02
C LEU A 233 28.46 10.44 7.12
N LEU A 234 29.17 11.44 7.65
CA LEU A 234 30.18 12.20 6.91
C LEU A 234 31.56 11.52 6.91
N LEU A 235 31.77 10.51 7.73
CA LEU A 235 33.04 9.78 7.83
C LEU A 235 33.07 8.60 6.85
N LYS A 236 34.25 8.33 6.26
CA LYS A 236 34.47 7.16 5.38
C LYS A 236 34.15 5.81 6.06
N SER A 237 34.23 5.77 7.39
CA SER A 237 33.90 4.60 8.21
C SER A 237 32.45 4.15 8.04
N PHE A 238 31.51 5.04 7.70
CA PHE A 238 30.11 4.69 7.47
C PHE A 238 29.97 3.69 6.31
N VAL A 239 30.68 3.95 5.20
CA VAL A 239 30.64 3.09 4.02
C VAL A 239 31.45 1.81 4.24
N SER A 240 32.64 1.90 4.86
CA SER A 240 33.51 0.73 5.06
C SER A 240 32.92 -0.29 6.04
N ASN A 241 32.11 0.15 7.01
CA ASN A 241 31.52 -0.70 8.04
C ASN A 241 30.01 -0.91 7.83
N SER A 242 29.55 -0.95 6.57
CA SER A 242 28.12 -1.09 6.24
C SER A 242 27.54 -2.41 6.79
N GLY A 243 26.76 -2.31 7.87
CA GLY A 243 26.05 -3.45 8.46
C GLY A 243 24.70 -3.76 7.79
N PRO A 244 24.01 -4.84 8.18
CA PRO A 244 22.71 -5.22 7.60
C PRO A 244 21.61 -4.16 7.77
N LYS A 245 21.76 -3.24 8.73
CA LYS A 245 20.81 -2.15 9.04
C LYS A 245 20.69 -1.12 7.91
N ILE A 246 21.72 -0.94 7.08
CA ILE A 246 21.68 -0.01 5.94
C ILE A 246 20.55 -0.34 4.97
N TRP A 247 20.29 -1.63 4.72
CA TRP A 247 19.20 -2.10 3.87
C TRP A 247 17.83 -1.78 4.46
N SER A 248 17.72 -1.78 5.79
CA SER A 248 16.49 -1.36 6.48
C SER A 248 16.18 0.10 6.23
N MET A 249 17.19 0.97 6.33
CA MET A 249 17.07 2.39 6.03
C MET A 249 16.74 2.62 4.55
N VAL A 250 17.49 2.00 3.63
CA VAL A 250 17.30 2.17 2.17
C VAL A 250 15.87 1.80 1.76
N PHE A 251 15.34 0.70 2.28
CA PHE A 251 13.97 0.31 2.00
C PHE A 251 12.95 1.28 2.58
N SER A 252 13.12 1.75 3.82
CA SER A 252 12.20 2.74 4.40
C SER A 252 12.19 4.04 3.60
N ILE A 253 13.36 4.51 3.15
CA ILE A 253 13.47 5.66 2.24
C ILE A 253 12.78 5.35 0.90
N PHE A 254 13.00 4.17 0.32
CA PHE A 254 12.33 3.74 -0.90
C PHE A 254 10.81 3.73 -0.76
N VAL A 255 10.29 3.19 0.35
CA VAL A 255 8.86 3.15 0.65
C VAL A 255 8.29 4.57 0.72
N VAL A 256 8.94 5.49 1.44
CA VAL A 256 8.54 6.90 1.49
C VAL A 256 8.55 7.53 0.10
N ILE A 257 9.65 7.42 -0.65
CA ILE A 257 9.77 8.03 -1.99
C ILE A 257 8.66 7.51 -2.92
N VAL A 258 8.47 6.19 -2.99
CA VAL A 258 7.47 5.58 -3.87
C VAL A 258 6.06 6.03 -3.46
N SER A 259 5.72 6.02 -2.17
CA SER A 259 4.39 6.44 -1.70
C SER A 259 4.10 7.90 -2.01
N TYR A 260 5.05 8.80 -1.76
CA TYR A 260 4.89 10.22 -2.05
C TYR A 260 4.82 10.49 -3.55
N LEU A 261 5.62 9.79 -4.38
CA LEU A 261 5.54 9.90 -5.83
C LEU A 261 4.19 9.40 -6.36
N GLN A 262 3.72 8.25 -5.90
CA GLN A 262 2.42 7.68 -6.31
C GLN A 262 1.26 8.62 -5.94
N CYS A 263 1.23 9.10 -4.71
CA CYS A 263 0.21 10.04 -4.24
C CYS A 263 0.27 11.36 -5.03
N GLY A 264 1.48 11.89 -5.27
CA GLY A 264 1.68 13.10 -6.07
C GLY A 264 1.19 12.94 -7.51
N ILE A 265 1.54 11.84 -8.19
CA ILE A 265 1.11 11.56 -9.56
C ILE A 265 -0.42 11.53 -9.64
N ARG A 266 -1.11 10.87 -8.70
CA ARG A 266 -2.58 10.80 -8.67
C ARG A 266 -3.22 12.15 -8.44
N LEU A 267 -2.68 12.94 -7.51
CA LEU A 267 -3.21 14.26 -7.20
C LEU A 267 -3.16 15.25 -8.40
N PHE A 268 -2.18 15.08 -9.30
CA PHE A 268 -2.03 15.87 -10.52
C PHE A 268 -2.68 15.25 -11.76
N ASP A 269 -2.74 13.92 -11.85
CA ASP A 269 -3.32 13.18 -12.98
C ASP A 269 -4.28 12.06 -12.51
N PRO A 270 -5.43 12.44 -11.93
CA PRO A 270 -6.35 11.51 -11.27
C PRO A 270 -7.13 10.61 -12.24
N GLY A 271 -7.26 11.03 -13.50
CA GLY A 271 -7.75 10.17 -14.57
C GLY A 271 -6.68 9.26 -15.16
N ALA A 272 -5.46 9.33 -14.62
CA ALA A 272 -4.25 8.77 -15.18
C ALA A 272 -4.13 9.06 -16.68
N GLN A 273 -4.66 10.16 -17.24
CA GLN A 273 -4.71 10.35 -18.69
C GLN A 273 -3.30 10.54 -19.27
N THR A 274 -2.48 11.31 -18.57
CA THR A 274 -1.08 11.60 -18.94
C THR A 274 -0.21 10.38 -18.64
N SER A 275 -0.35 9.80 -17.44
CA SER A 275 0.31 8.58 -17.00
C SER A 275 0.00 7.40 -17.95
N HIS A 276 -1.26 7.20 -18.31
CA HIS A 276 -1.71 6.20 -19.28
C HIS A 276 -1.12 6.45 -20.66
N LYS A 277 -1.04 7.70 -21.13
CA LYS A 277 -0.46 8.03 -22.43
C LYS A 277 1.03 7.67 -22.49
N TYR A 278 1.81 8.04 -21.48
CA TYR A 278 3.27 7.84 -21.49
C TYR A 278 3.71 6.46 -21.00
N LEU A 279 3.12 5.93 -19.92
CA LEU A 279 3.51 4.64 -19.33
C LEU A 279 2.86 3.44 -20.02
N ARG A 280 1.66 3.60 -20.63
CA ARG A 280 0.90 2.47 -21.20
C ARG A 280 0.77 2.54 -22.73
N VAL A 281 0.32 3.66 -23.28
CA VAL A 281 0.01 3.78 -24.73
C VAL A 281 1.28 3.86 -25.57
N TRP A 282 2.25 4.69 -25.16
CA TRP A 282 3.49 4.90 -25.90
C TRP A 282 4.34 3.61 -26.06
N PRO A 283 4.71 2.88 -24.98
CA PRO A 283 5.42 1.61 -25.13
C PRO A 283 4.51 0.53 -25.75
N GLY A 284 3.21 0.56 -25.42
CA GLY A 284 2.23 -0.38 -25.95
C GLY A 284 2.11 -0.35 -27.48
N TRP A 285 2.28 0.81 -28.13
CA TRP A 285 2.22 0.89 -29.59
C TRP A 285 3.37 0.14 -30.28
N LYS A 286 4.59 0.22 -29.73
CA LYS A 286 5.75 -0.52 -30.26
C LYS A 286 5.54 -2.03 -30.14
N ILE A 287 5.06 -2.49 -28.99
CA ILE A 287 4.77 -3.90 -28.74
C ILE A 287 3.62 -4.38 -29.64
N LYS A 288 2.52 -3.62 -29.75
CA LYS A 288 1.40 -3.94 -30.64
C LYS A 288 1.84 -4.06 -32.10
N LYS A 289 2.75 -3.19 -32.57
CA LYS A 289 3.29 -3.27 -33.93
C LYS A 289 4.14 -4.53 -34.15
N ALA A 290 4.96 -4.90 -33.17
CA ALA A 290 5.72 -6.15 -33.20
C ALA A 290 4.80 -7.38 -33.18
N LEU A 291 3.77 -7.34 -32.34
CA LEU A 291 2.79 -8.41 -32.19
C LEU A 291 1.95 -8.60 -33.45
N TYR A 292 1.51 -7.50 -34.08
CA TYR A 292 0.84 -7.52 -35.38
C TYR A 292 1.71 -8.10 -36.49
N HIS A 293 3.02 -7.80 -36.49
CA HIS A 293 3.95 -8.38 -37.46
C HIS A 293 4.10 -9.89 -37.29
N LEU A 294 4.12 -10.38 -36.05
CA LEU A 294 4.14 -11.81 -35.73
C LEU A 294 2.80 -12.48 -36.09
N GLU A 295 1.67 -11.86 -35.75
CA GLU A 295 0.32 -12.30 -36.08
C GLU A 295 0.17 -12.52 -37.60
N ARG A 296 0.61 -11.54 -38.42
CA ARG A 296 0.57 -11.64 -39.88
C ARG A 296 1.39 -12.81 -40.43
N LYS A 297 2.52 -13.16 -39.80
CA LYS A 297 3.33 -14.33 -40.19
C LYS A 297 2.67 -15.66 -39.82
N THR A 298 1.86 -15.68 -38.76
CA THR A 298 1.10 -16.89 -38.35
C THR A 298 -0.13 -17.16 -39.20
N LEU A 299 -0.76 -16.12 -39.74
CA LEU A 299 -1.95 -16.21 -40.60
C LEU A 299 -1.68 -16.76 -42.00
N HIS A 300 -0.42 -16.92 -42.40
CA HIS A 300 -0.07 -17.48 -43.71
C HIS A 300 -0.26 -19.01 -43.72
N ASN A 301 -0.72 -19.60 -44.82
CA ASN A 301 -0.81 -21.06 -44.93
C ASN A 301 0.59 -21.67 -45.15
N GLY A 302 0.98 -22.66 -44.32
CA GLY A 302 2.22 -23.43 -44.47
C GLY A 302 2.84 -23.93 -43.16
N THR A 303 3.79 -24.87 -43.26
CA THR A 303 4.55 -25.41 -42.11
C THR A 303 5.38 -24.33 -41.40
N ARG A 304 5.89 -23.35 -42.15
CA ARG A 304 6.59 -22.18 -41.61
C ARG A 304 5.71 -21.31 -40.71
N ALA A 305 4.40 -21.24 -40.97
CA ALA A 305 3.49 -20.46 -40.14
C ALA A 305 3.27 -21.09 -38.75
N ARG A 306 3.32 -22.43 -38.65
CA ARG A 306 3.31 -23.13 -37.35
C ARG A 306 4.57 -22.83 -36.52
N LEU A 307 5.72 -22.62 -37.16
CA LEU A 307 6.95 -22.22 -36.46
C LEU A 307 6.82 -20.83 -35.81
N TRP A 308 6.08 -19.90 -36.45
CA TRP A 308 5.85 -18.55 -35.92
C TRP A 308 4.76 -18.50 -34.83
N LEU A 309 3.99 -19.58 -34.62
CA LEU A 309 2.92 -19.62 -33.63
C LEU A 309 3.46 -19.56 -32.18
N VAL A 310 4.49 -20.35 -31.87
CA VAL A 310 5.10 -20.38 -30.53
C VAL A 310 5.65 -19.01 -30.13
N PRO A 311 6.49 -18.32 -30.93
CA PRO A 311 6.99 -16.99 -30.57
C PRO A 311 5.88 -15.93 -30.56
N TYR A 312 4.83 -16.08 -31.38
CA TYR A 312 3.64 -15.21 -31.31
C TYR A 312 2.93 -15.36 -29.96
N LEU A 313 2.60 -16.59 -29.54
CA LEU A 313 1.92 -16.87 -28.27
C LEU A 313 2.75 -16.44 -27.06
N ALA A 314 4.06 -16.68 -27.07
CA ALA A 314 4.96 -16.25 -26.00
C ALA A 314 5.02 -14.71 -25.91
N SER A 315 5.16 -14.02 -27.04
CA SER A 315 5.17 -12.55 -27.08
C SER A 315 3.83 -11.97 -26.65
N TYR A 316 2.73 -12.63 -27.01
CA TYR A 316 1.37 -12.25 -26.61
C TYR A 316 1.17 -12.42 -25.10
N ALA A 317 1.64 -13.54 -24.53
CA ALA A 317 1.60 -13.78 -23.09
C ALA A 317 2.39 -12.70 -22.32
N ILE A 318 3.60 -12.39 -22.76
CA ILE A 318 4.42 -11.32 -22.16
C ILE A 318 3.70 -9.97 -22.25
N PHE A 319 3.12 -9.64 -23.42
CA PHE A 319 2.34 -8.41 -23.59
C PHE A 319 1.15 -8.33 -22.61
N VAL A 320 0.41 -9.42 -22.45
CA VAL A 320 -0.69 -9.54 -21.48
C VAL A 320 -0.18 -9.38 -20.05
N CYS A 321 0.92 -10.03 -19.68
CA CYS A 321 1.51 -9.92 -18.34
C CYS A 321 1.93 -8.49 -18.01
N CYS A 322 2.64 -7.83 -18.94
CA CYS A 322 3.01 -6.43 -18.79
C CYS A 322 1.78 -5.54 -18.67
N ARG A 323 0.74 -5.78 -19.49
CA ARG A 323 -0.52 -5.03 -19.42
C ARG A 323 -1.21 -5.22 -18.06
N ALA A 324 -1.31 -6.44 -17.57
CA ALA A 324 -1.91 -6.74 -16.26
C ALA A 324 -1.10 -6.08 -15.13
N PHE A 325 0.23 -6.11 -15.20
CA PHE A 325 1.09 -5.42 -14.25
C PHE A 325 0.83 -3.91 -14.23
N TYR A 326 0.72 -3.25 -15.39
CA TYR A 326 0.38 -1.83 -15.45
C TYR A 326 -1.01 -1.53 -14.89
N ASP A 327 -1.99 -2.40 -15.14
CA ASP A 327 -3.36 -2.23 -14.61
C ASP A 327 -3.36 -2.37 -13.08
N ILE A 328 -2.56 -3.28 -12.52
CA ILE A 328 -2.36 -3.41 -11.06
C ILE A 328 -1.63 -2.19 -10.49
N VAL A 329 -0.53 -1.75 -11.09
CA VAL A 329 0.24 -0.57 -10.63
C VAL A 329 -0.59 0.71 -10.66
N GLY A 330 -1.47 0.85 -11.66
CA GLY A 330 -2.39 1.98 -11.77
C GLY A 330 -3.64 1.89 -10.91
N SER A 331 -3.85 0.80 -10.15
CA SER A 331 -5.10 0.58 -9.39
C SER A 331 -5.08 1.30 -8.05
N MET A 332 -6.25 1.80 -7.62
CA MET A 332 -6.41 2.32 -6.24
C MET A 332 -6.24 1.21 -5.21
N LEU A 333 -6.61 -0.02 -5.54
CA LEU A 333 -6.40 -1.17 -4.67
C LEU A 333 -4.93 -1.39 -4.30
N LEU A 334 -4.01 -1.33 -5.27
CA LEU A 334 -2.58 -1.51 -4.97
C LEU A 334 -2.06 -0.42 -4.06
N GLU A 335 -2.49 0.83 -4.24
CA GLU A 335 -2.11 1.93 -3.35
C GLU A 335 -2.59 1.68 -1.92
N VAL A 336 -3.83 1.22 -1.75
CA VAL A 336 -4.36 0.84 -0.43
C VAL A 336 -3.55 -0.31 0.19
N ILE A 337 -3.21 -1.35 -0.57
CA ILE A 337 -2.37 -2.46 -0.12
C ILE A 337 -0.97 -1.97 0.28
N TRP A 338 -0.39 -1.07 -0.52
CA TRP A 338 0.94 -0.49 -0.29
C TRP A 338 0.99 0.39 0.96
N LEU A 339 -0.01 1.26 1.16
CA LEU A 339 -0.14 2.09 2.37
C LEU A 339 -0.39 1.21 3.61
N SER A 340 -1.20 0.16 3.49
CA SER A 340 -1.40 -0.82 4.57
C SER A 340 -0.08 -1.49 4.98
N PHE A 341 0.71 -1.92 3.98
CA PHE A 341 2.04 -2.49 4.21
C PHE A 341 2.98 -1.49 4.89
N ALA A 342 2.99 -0.23 4.46
CA ALA A 342 3.85 0.80 5.05
C ALA A 342 3.46 1.14 6.52
N ILE A 343 2.17 1.15 6.86
CA ILE A 343 1.70 1.33 8.23
C ILE A 343 2.07 0.12 9.10
N ALA A 344 1.89 -1.11 8.58
CA ALA A 344 2.31 -2.33 9.27
C ALA A 344 3.84 -2.37 9.49
N TRP A 345 4.62 -1.96 8.49
CA TRP A 345 6.08 -1.81 8.56
C TRP A 345 6.51 -0.90 9.72
N GLY A 346 5.91 0.30 9.81
CA GLY A 346 6.18 1.25 10.89
C GLY A 346 5.81 0.67 12.26
N THR A 347 4.69 -0.05 12.34
CA THR A 347 4.21 -0.71 13.58
C THR A 347 5.19 -1.74 14.09
N ILE A 348 5.65 -2.66 13.24
CA ILE A 348 6.66 -3.65 13.61
C ILE A 348 7.90 -2.94 14.16
N LYS A 349 8.39 -1.91 13.46
CA LYS A 349 9.60 -1.18 13.88
C LYS A 349 9.46 -0.45 15.20
N VAL A 350 8.34 0.21 15.46
CA VAL A 350 8.14 0.95 16.72
C VAL A 350 8.13 0.00 17.91
N TRP A 351 7.34 -1.07 17.82
CA TRP A 351 7.19 -2.00 18.94
C TRP A 351 8.46 -2.81 19.21
N THR A 352 9.21 -3.20 18.18
CA THR A 352 10.49 -3.88 18.37
C THR A 352 11.53 -2.96 19.01
N THR A 353 11.54 -1.68 18.63
CA THR A 353 12.40 -0.66 19.24
C THR A 353 12.07 -0.46 20.71
N ARG A 354 10.77 -0.35 21.04
CA ARG A 354 10.29 -0.18 22.41
C ARG A 354 10.60 -1.40 23.28
N ALA A 355 10.41 -2.61 22.75
CA ALA A 355 10.73 -3.84 23.45
C ALA A 355 12.24 -3.96 23.75
N ALA A 356 13.09 -3.55 22.80
CA ALA A 356 14.55 -3.58 22.99
C ALA A 356 15.04 -2.59 24.05
N ALA A 357 14.35 -1.45 24.24
CA ALA A 357 14.76 -0.41 25.18
C ALA A 357 14.69 -0.80 26.67
N GLN A 358 14.04 -1.93 27.00
CA GLN A 358 14.00 -2.46 28.37
C GLN A 358 15.36 -2.99 28.84
N PHE A 359 16.29 -3.24 27.91
CA PHE A 359 17.62 -3.75 28.19
C PHE A 359 18.65 -2.63 28.01
N THR A 360 19.66 -2.58 28.88
CA THR A 360 20.82 -1.67 28.74
C THR A 360 22.10 -2.46 28.93
N PHE A 361 23.14 -2.11 28.18
CA PHE A 361 24.47 -2.70 28.32
C PHE A 361 25.43 -1.65 28.85
N ASP A 362 26.13 -1.95 29.95
CA ASP A 362 27.04 -1.03 30.63
C ASP A 362 28.52 -1.20 30.22
N GLY A 363 28.81 -2.15 29.32
CA GLY A 363 30.17 -2.52 28.92
C GLY A 363 30.56 -3.93 29.39
N ALA A 364 29.90 -4.47 30.41
CA ALA A 364 30.22 -5.78 31.00
C ALA A 364 28.99 -6.69 31.16
N GLU A 365 27.84 -6.15 31.59
CA GLU A 365 26.61 -6.90 31.87
C GLU A 365 25.38 -6.29 31.17
N ILE A 366 24.38 -7.13 30.92
CA ILE A 366 23.06 -6.70 30.44
C ILE A 366 22.16 -6.49 31.65
N THR A 367 21.76 -5.25 31.91
CA THR A 367 20.88 -4.87 33.01
C THR A 367 19.50 -4.46 32.49
N ILE A 368 18.48 -4.57 33.36
CA ILE A 368 17.10 -4.14 33.05
C ILE A 368 17.00 -2.65 33.38
N ASN A 369 16.61 -1.83 32.41
CA ASN A 369 16.39 -0.41 32.63
C ASN A 369 14.96 -0.16 33.12
N GLN A 370 14.81 -0.03 34.44
CA GLN A 370 13.51 0.13 35.08
C GLN A 370 12.94 1.55 34.91
N ASP A 371 13.79 2.57 34.68
CA ASP A 371 13.36 3.97 34.56
C ASP A 371 12.58 4.21 33.25
N VAL A 372 12.87 3.46 32.19
CA VAL A 372 12.11 3.49 30.92
C VAL A 372 10.64 3.08 31.11
N SER A 373 10.30 2.41 32.22
CA SER A 373 8.91 2.05 32.52
C SER A 373 7.99 3.27 32.71
N GLU A 374 8.54 4.44 33.04
CA GLU A 374 7.79 5.70 33.11
C GLU A 374 7.12 6.05 31.77
N GLU A 375 7.68 5.62 30.63
CA GLU A 375 7.08 5.82 29.30
C GLU A 375 5.80 4.99 29.08
N ASN A 376 5.49 4.03 29.96
CA ASN A 376 4.23 3.29 29.98
C ASN A 376 3.15 3.96 30.87
N THR A 377 3.52 4.98 31.64
CA THR A 377 2.58 5.73 32.48
C THR A 377 1.93 6.87 31.69
N TRP A 378 0.66 7.15 31.96
CA TRP A 378 -0.09 8.19 31.24
C TRP A 378 0.28 9.58 31.75
N SER A 379 0.85 10.41 30.88
CA SER A 379 1.13 11.84 31.14
C SER A 379 0.21 12.76 30.33
N PHE A 380 0.28 14.07 30.62
CA PHE A 380 -0.51 15.08 29.90
C PHE A 380 -0.25 15.05 28.39
N GLY A 381 1.00 15.15 27.93
CA GLY A 381 1.30 15.15 26.49
C GLY A 381 1.12 13.79 25.81
N GLN A 382 1.07 12.69 26.57
CA GLN A 382 0.66 11.39 26.03
C GLN A 382 -0.85 11.27 25.79
N THR A 383 -1.66 11.98 26.58
CA THR A 383 -3.12 11.94 26.46
C THR A 383 -3.60 12.83 25.30
N LEU A 384 -2.90 13.93 25.04
CA LEU A 384 -3.27 14.91 24.02
C LEU A 384 -3.47 14.30 22.60
N PRO A 385 -2.53 13.50 22.04
CA PRO A 385 -2.70 12.87 20.74
C PRO A 385 -3.94 11.99 20.61
N LEU A 386 -4.37 11.34 21.71
CA LEU A 386 -5.58 10.52 21.71
C LEU A 386 -6.84 11.38 21.72
N VAL A 387 -6.85 12.46 22.49
CA VAL A 387 -7.98 13.40 22.53
C VAL A 387 -8.16 14.08 21.17
N LEU A 388 -7.07 14.37 20.44
CA LEU A 388 -7.15 14.95 19.09
C LEU A 388 -7.87 14.04 18.08
N ILE A 389 -7.98 12.73 18.33
CA ILE A 389 -8.77 11.80 17.50
C ILE A 389 -10.28 12.14 17.54
N LEU A 390 -10.74 12.84 18.59
CA LEU A 390 -12.12 13.31 18.67
C LEU A 390 -12.44 14.38 17.62
N LEU A 391 -11.46 15.18 17.16
CA LEU A 391 -11.70 16.28 16.22
C LEU A 391 -12.31 15.79 14.88
N PRO A 392 -11.75 14.77 14.20
CA PRO A 392 -12.38 14.18 13.01
C PRO A 392 -13.78 13.63 13.26
N ILE A 393 -14.02 13.00 14.41
CA ILE A 393 -15.30 12.38 14.75
C ILE A 393 -16.36 13.46 14.95
N LEU A 394 -16.04 14.50 15.72
CA LEU A 394 -16.92 15.64 15.96
C LEU A 394 -17.21 16.39 14.66
N SER A 395 -16.20 16.57 13.80
CA SER A 395 -16.40 17.18 12.48
C SER A 395 -17.33 16.36 11.59
N MET A 396 -17.21 15.04 11.61
CA MET A 396 -18.11 14.14 10.88
C MET A 396 -19.55 14.28 11.39
N ALA A 397 -19.75 14.25 12.70
CA ALA A 397 -21.06 14.39 13.33
C ALA A 397 -21.69 15.75 13.00
N GLN A 398 -20.92 16.84 13.13
CA GLN A 398 -21.38 18.18 12.81
C GLN A 398 -21.76 18.31 11.33
N ALA A 399 -20.90 17.85 10.41
CA ALA A 399 -21.17 17.91 8.98
C ALA A 399 -22.41 17.10 8.57
N TYR A 400 -22.65 15.97 9.25
CA TYR A 400 -23.85 15.16 9.04
C TYR A 400 -25.12 15.90 9.50
N LEU A 401 -25.12 16.44 10.73
CA LEU A 401 -26.25 17.15 11.31
C LEU A 401 -26.56 18.46 10.58
N ASP A 402 -25.55 19.25 10.22
CA ASP A 402 -25.73 20.52 9.48
C ASP A 402 -26.37 20.27 8.11
N ASN A 403 -26.01 19.17 7.45
CA ASN A 403 -26.60 18.80 6.15
C ASN A 403 -28.04 18.28 6.32
N ASP A 404 -28.34 17.58 7.42
CA ASP A 404 -29.70 17.17 7.76
C ASP A 404 -30.62 18.36 8.00
N ALA A 405 -30.17 19.34 8.80
CA ALA A 405 -30.89 20.59 9.05
C ALA A 405 -31.13 21.37 7.75
N LYS A 406 -30.13 21.47 6.86
CA LYS A 406 -30.30 22.11 5.54
C LYS A 406 -31.29 21.38 4.64
N ALA A 407 -31.29 20.05 4.66
CA ALA A 407 -32.24 19.27 3.87
C ALA A 407 -33.68 19.45 4.39
N GLN A 408 -33.88 19.52 5.70
CA GLN A 408 -35.19 19.81 6.30
C GLN A 408 -35.68 21.22 5.93
N ASN A 409 -34.83 22.24 6.06
CA ASN A 409 -35.17 23.62 5.68
C ASN A 409 -35.55 23.74 4.19
N ALA A 410 -34.85 23.02 3.30
CA ALA A 410 -35.16 23.01 1.87
C ALA A 410 -36.50 22.34 1.56
N LEU A 411 -36.87 21.28 2.30
CA LEU A 411 -38.18 20.65 2.19
C LEU A 411 -39.28 21.62 2.65
N GLU A 412 -39.10 22.28 3.80
CA GLU A 412 -40.05 23.29 4.29
C GLU A 412 -40.22 24.47 3.31
N GLU A 413 -39.14 24.93 2.69
CA GLU A 413 -39.19 25.99 1.67
C GLU A 413 -39.93 25.51 0.42
N THR A 414 -39.71 24.27 -0.02
CA THR A 414 -40.41 23.69 -1.17
C THR A 414 -41.91 23.57 -0.89
N GLU A 415 -42.30 23.10 0.30
CA GLU A 415 -43.71 23.03 0.72
C GLU A 415 -44.38 24.42 0.74
N ARG A 416 -43.66 25.46 1.22
CA ARG A 416 -44.16 26.85 1.19
C ARG A 416 -44.32 27.38 -0.23
N VAL A 417 -43.39 27.05 -1.14
CA VAL A 417 -43.47 27.45 -2.55
C VAL A 417 -44.62 26.72 -3.24
N GLU A 418 -44.76 25.42 -3.06
CA GLU A 418 -45.86 24.64 -3.64
C GLU A 418 -47.23 25.14 -3.17
N GLN A 419 -47.37 25.48 -1.90
CA GLN A 419 -48.59 26.13 -1.38
C GLN A 419 -48.87 27.50 -2.03
N ARG A 420 -47.83 28.27 -2.38
CA ARG A 420 -47.99 29.52 -3.15
C ARG A 420 -48.34 29.26 -4.61
N THR A 421 -47.71 28.28 -5.26
CA THR A 421 -47.94 27.97 -6.68
C THR A 421 -49.31 27.35 -6.93
N VAL A 422 -49.81 26.49 -6.03
CA VAL A 422 -51.20 25.99 -6.07
C VAL A 422 -52.21 27.15 -5.91
N ARG A 423 -51.85 28.18 -5.14
CA ARG A 423 -52.68 29.38 -4.99
C ARG A 423 -52.69 30.26 -6.24
N GLU A 424 -51.58 30.31 -7.00
CA GLU A 424 -51.45 31.09 -8.24
C GLU A 424 -51.97 30.36 -9.50
N THR A 425 -51.85 29.03 -9.57
CA THR A 425 -52.36 28.22 -10.69
C THR A 425 -53.88 28.10 -10.73
N ASN A 426 -54.57 28.36 -9.61
CA ASN A 426 -56.02 28.54 -9.59
C ASN A 426 -56.47 29.84 -10.27
N ASP A 427 -55.55 30.77 -10.62
CA ASP A 427 -55.90 32.10 -11.15
C ASP A 427 -55.60 32.27 -12.66
N HIS A 428 -54.76 31.45 -13.28
CA HIS A 428 -54.53 31.49 -14.74
C HIS A 428 -54.30 30.08 -15.31
N GLY A 429 -55.38 29.47 -15.79
CA GLY A 429 -55.31 28.23 -16.56
C GLY A 429 -54.93 28.51 -18.01
N THR A 430 -53.92 27.84 -18.54
CA THR A 430 -53.93 27.32 -19.92
C THR A 430 -52.89 26.20 -20.08
N THR A 431 -53.38 25.11 -20.67
CA THR A 431 -52.76 23.88 -21.16
C THR A 431 -51.63 24.07 -22.17
N VAL A 432 -50.72 23.08 -22.25
CA VAL A 432 -50.42 22.22 -23.43
C VAL A 432 -48.99 21.66 -23.27
N ALA A 433 -48.85 20.33 -23.32
CA ALA A 433 -47.64 19.72 -23.89
C ALA A 433 -47.91 18.27 -24.35
N THR A 434 -47.73 18.13 -25.65
CA THR A 434 -47.87 17.02 -26.57
C THR A 434 -47.05 15.78 -26.22
N LYS A 435 -47.66 14.60 -26.40
CA LYS A 435 -47.04 13.27 -26.37
C LYS A 435 -46.34 13.01 -27.70
N ALA A 436 -45.03 12.78 -27.69
CA ALA A 436 -44.27 12.34 -28.86
C ALA A 436 -43.56 11.01 -28.57
N GLN A 437 -43.76 10.05 -29.46
CA GLN A 437 -43.19 8.71 -29.49
C GLN A 437 -42.10 8.67 -30.56
N PRO A 438 -40.92 8.07 -30.33
CA PRO A 438 -39.99 7.75 -31.41
C PRO A 438 -40.07 6.27 -31.81
N THR A 439 -40.10 6.12 -33.11
CA THR A 439 -39.95 4.94 -33.97
C THR A 439 -38.66 4.16 -33.74
N SER A 440 -38.76 2.84 -33.87
CA SER A 440 -37.67 1.87 -34.00
C SER A 440 -37.02 1.92 -35.38
N ALA A 441 -35.69 1.91 -35.45
CA ALA A 441 -34.93 1.55 -36.65
C ALA A 441 -33.55 0.98 -36.29
N THR A 442 -33.23 -0.12 -37.00
CA THR A 442 -31.91 -0.67 -37.38
C THR A 442 -30.94 -1.15 -36.29
N ASP A 443 -30.51 -2.42 -36.39
CA ASP A 443 -29.18 -2.72 -36.93
C ASP A 443 -28.98 -4.23 -37.18
N ASP A 444 -28.52 -4.52 -38.39
CA ASP A 444 -28.15 -5.84 -38.88
C ASP A 444 -26.94 -6.40 -38.12
N LEU A 445 -27.08 -7.63 -37.62
CA LEU A 445 -25.99 -8.42 -37.04
C LEU A 445 -25.04 -8.93 -38.14
N PRO A 446 -23.72 -8.74 -38.03
CA PRO A 446 -22.78 -9.45 -38.88
C PRO A 446 -22.66 -10.92 -38.46
N ASP A 447 -22.85 -11.80 -39.44
CA ASP A 447 -22.73 -13.26 -39.40
C ASP A 447 -21.34 -13.75 -38.92
N PRO A 448 -21.23 -14.57 -37.85
CA PRO A 448 -19.95 -15.10 -37.39
C PRO A 448 -19.72 -16.51 -37.97
N ARG A 449 -19.51 -16.61 -39.29
CA ARG A 449 -19.05 -17.87 -39.91
C ARG A 449 -17.80 -17.67 -40.75
N ARG A 450 -16.67 -17.47 -40.07
CA ARG A 450 -15.35 -17.85 -40.60
C ARG A 450 -14.63 -18.69 -39.55
N SER A 451 -14.77 -20.01 -39.67
CA SER A 451 -13.98 -20.97 -38.90
C SER A 451 -12.50 -20.77 -39.24
N THR A 452 -11.79 -20.12 -38.34
CA THR A 452 -10.33 -20.15 -38.30
C THR A 452 -9.94 -21.16 -37.23
N SER A 453 -9.11 -22.14 -37.59
CA SER A 453 -8.64 -23.25 -36.74
C SER A 453 -7.66 -22.82 -35.64
N TRP A 454 -7.72 -21.56 -35.25
CA TRP A 454 -6.78 -20.88 -34.37
C TRP A 454 -7.47 -20.57 -33.04
N PRO A 455 -6.74 -20.55 -31.91
CA PRO A 455 -7.32 -20.09 -30.65
C PRO A 455 -7.92 -18.69 -30.87
N ALA A 456 -9.16 -18.49 -30.41
CA ALA A 456 -9.91 -17.25 -30.54
C ALA A 456 -9.30 -16.14 -29.67
N LEU A 457 -8.10 -15.70 -30.04
CA LEU A 457 -7.41 -14.58 -29.43
C LEU A 457 -7.89 -13.27 -30.07
N PRO A 458 -7.98 -12.17 -29.30
CA PRO A 458 -8.26 -10.85 -29.85
C PRO A 458 -7.30 -10.53 -31.01
N GLN A 459 -7.87 -10.27 -32.19
CA GLN A 459 -7.10 -9.86 -33.38
C GLN A 459 -6.90 -8.34 -33.40
N TYR A 460 -5.91 -7.88 -34.17
CA TYR A 460 -5.71 -6.44 -34.36
C TYR A 460 -6.88 -5.81 -35.15
N PRO A 461 -7.46 -4.69 -34.69
CA PRO A 461 -7.12 -3.91 -33.49
C PRO A 461 -7.59 -4.58 -32.19
N TYR A 462 -6.66 -4.83 -31.27
CA TYR A 462 -6.95 -5.53 -30.01
C TYR A 462 -8.07 -4.83 -29.23
N SER A 463 -9.19 -5.52 -29.05
CA SER A 463 -10.34 -5.05 -28.29
C SER A 463 -10.03 -4.98 -26.78
N ASN A 464 -10.97 -4.42 -26.00
CA ASN A 464 -10.76 -4.26 -24.56
C ASN A 464 -10.63 -5.64 -23.89
N PHE A 465 -9.47 -5.90 -23.25
CA PHE A 465 -9.16 -7.19 -22.64
C PHE A 465 -10.06 -7.56 -21.45
N THR A 466 -10.71 -6.58 -20.81
CA THR A 466 -11.57 -6.79 -19.64
C THR A 466 -12.83 -7.58 -19.93
N SER A 467 -13.25 -7.67 -21.20
CA SER A 467 -14.37 -8.52 -21.60
C SER A 467 -14.04 -10.00 -21.59
N TYR A 468 -12.76 -10.38 -21.54
CA TYR A 468 -12.34 -11.77 -21.62
C TYR A 468 -12.12 -12.38 -20.23
N PRO A 469 -12.74 -13.55 -19.95
CA PRO A 469 -12.62 -14.21 -18.63
C PRO A 469 -11.18 -14.56 -18.22
N TRP A 470 -10.35 -14.99 -19.19
CA TRP A 470 -8.95 -15.37 -18.95
C TRP A 470 -8.10 -14.20 -18.45
N TYR A 471 -8.41 -12.96 -18.86
CA TYR A 471 -7.68 -11.76 -18.42
C TYR A 471 -8.04 -11.40 -16.98
N ASN A 472 -9.33 -11.54 -16.63
CA ASN A 472 -9.80 -11.30 -15.27
C ASN A 472 -9.21 -12.31 -14.28
N ASP A 473 -9.10 -13.59 -14.68
CA ASP A 473 -8.43 -14.62 -13.86
C ASP A 473 -6.94 -14.33 -13.71
N GLN A 474 -6.29 -13.84 -14.77
CA GLN A 474 -4.88 -13.46 -14.74
C GLN A 474 -4.63 -12.30 -13.76
N ILE A 475 -5.48 -11.28 -13.76
CA ILE A 475 -5.42 -10.18 -12.80
C ILE A 475 -5.64 -10.72 -11.38
N PHE A 476 -6.65 -11.55 -11.18
CA PHE A 476 -6.98 -12.11 -9.87
C PHE A 476 -5.83 -12.96 -9.31
N LEU A 477 -5.22 -13.81 -10.14
CA LEU A 477 -4.05 -14.61 -9.77
C LEU A 477 -2.88 -13.71 -9.30
N LEU A 478 -2.53 -12.69 -10.08
CA LEU A 478 -1.44 -11.76 -9.75
C LEU A 478 -1.74 -10.96 -8.48
N LEU A 479 -3.00 -10.59 -8.25
CA LEU A 479 -3.41 -9.91 -7.03
C LEU A 479 -3.25 -10.81 -5.79
N CYS A 480 -3.72 -12.07 -5.87
CA CYS A 480 -3.53 -13.05 -4.80
C CYS A 480 -2.03 -13.29 -4.51
N GLN A 481 -1.21 -13.44 -5.56
CA GLN A 481 0.25 -13.58 -5.40
C GLN A 481 0.90 -12.35 -4.77
N THR A 482 0.45 -11.15 -5.13
CA THR A 482 0.92 -9.89 -4.52
C THR A 482 0.60 -9.88 -3.02
N LEU A 483 -0.64 -10.21 -2.62
CA LEU A 483 -1.03 -10.32 -1.22
C LEU A 483 -0.22 -11.36 -0.46
N MET A 484 0.06 -12.51 -1.08
CA MET A 484 0.93 -13.54 -0.50
C MET A 484 2.36 -13.03 -0.26
N VAL A 485 2.96 -12.35 -1.25
CA VAL A 485 4.31 -11.76 -1.12
C VAL A 485 4.32 -10.71 0.00
N THR A 486 3.30 -9.85 0.08
CA THR A 486 3.18 -8.84 1.14
C THR A 486 3.06 -9.49 2.51
N ALA A 487 2.18 -10.49 2.68
CA ALA A 487 1.99 -11.19 3.95
C ALA A 487 3.25 -11.94 4.39
N PHE A 488 3.91 -12.66 3.47
CA PHE A 488 5.17 -13.34 3.74
C PHE A 488 6.27 -12.34 4.14
N SER A 489 6.36 -11.20 3.45
CA SER A 489 7.32 -10.15 3.80
C SER A 489 7.10 -9.65 5.22
N LEU A 490 5.85 -9.36 5.61
CA LEU A 490 5.51 -8.93 6.97
C LEU A 490 5.85 -10.01 8.02
N TRP A 491 5.53 -11.27 7.73
CA TRP A 491 5.87 -12.38 8.62
C TRP A 491 7.39 -12.50 8.84
N VAL A 492 8.19 -12.52 7.76
CA VAL A 492 9.65 -12.55 7.85
C VAL A 492 10.20 -11.38 8.67
N LEU A 493 9.58 -10.20 8.56
CA LEU A 493 10.01 -9.02 9.29
C LEU A 493 9.70 -9.07 10.77
N THR A 494 8.56 -9.65 11.15
CA THR A 494 8.21 -9.87 12.55
C THR A 494 9.15 -10.90 13.18
N GLU A 495 9.43 -12.01 12.48
CA GLU A 495 10.30 -13.07 13.02
C GLU A 495 11.77 -12.68 13.07
N LEU A 496 12.28 -11.98 12.05
CA LEU A 496 13.69 -11.57 11.96
C LEU A 496 13.96 -10.17 12.49
N ALA A 497 13.00 -9.63 13.27
CA ALA A 497 12.88 -8.25 13.74
C ALA A 497 14.18 -7.60 14.26
N ASN A 498 15.12 -8.39 14.79
CA ASN A 498 16.33 -7.89 15.44
C ASN A 498 17.64 -8.20 14.69
N ILE A 499 17.64 -9.07 13.67
CA ILE A 499 18.89 -9.70 13.18
C ILE A 499 19.47 -9.05 11.93
N MET A 500 18.63 -8.92 10.90
CA MET A 500 19.08 -8.50 9.57
C MET A 500 18.11 -7.53 8.89
N GLY A 501 16.93 -7.27 9.46
CA GLY A 501 15.90 -6.43 8.83
C GLY A 501 15.59 -6.87 7.39
N ILE A 502 15.39 -5.93 6.47
CA ILE A 502 15.15 -6.22 5.04
C ILE A 502 16.32 -6.93 4.36
N SER A 503 17.55 -6.81 4.87
CA SER A 503 18.65 -7.58 4.29
C SER A 503 18.44 -9.08 4.44
N ALA A 504 17.60 -9.53 5.39
CA ALA A 504 17.16 -10.91 5.44
C ALA A 504 16.20 -11.23 4.28
N ILE A 505 15.23 -10.37 4.00
CA ILE A 505 14.30 -10.53 2.86
C ILE A 505 15.08 -10.60 1.55
N LEU A 506 15.98 -9.64 1.31
CA LEU A 506 16.76 -9.56 0.07
C LEU A 506 17.75 -10.72 -0.09
N ARG A 507 18.13 -11.39 1.00
CA ARG A 507 18.95 -12.61 0.98
C ARG A 507 18.12 -13.89 1.06
N ASN A 508 16.82 -13.77 1.31
CA ASN A 508 15.92 -14.92 1.42
C ASN A 508 15.69 -15.49 0.02
N ARG A 509 16.22 -16.69 -0.22
CA ARG A 509 16.07 -17.41 -1.49
C ARG A 509 14.61 -17.55 -1.89
N LEU A 510 13.74 -17.86 -0.92
CA LEU A 510 12.30 -18.02 -1.14
C LEU A 510 11.68 -16.73 -1.70
N PHE A 511 11.99 -15.58 -1.09
CA PHE A 511 11.49 -14.28 -1.53
C PHE A 511 11.95 -13.95 -2.97
N LEU A 512 13.23 -14.14 -3.27
CA LEU A 512 13.77 -13.87 -4.61
C LEU A 512 13.18 -14.82 -5.66
N ILE A 513 13.04 -16.11 -5.34
CA ILE A 513 12.41 -17.12 -6.21
C ILE A 513 10.95 -16.75 -6.50
N TRP A 514 10.21 -16.25 -5.51
CA TRP A 514 8.83 -15.80 -5.71
C TRP A 514 8.75 -14.63 -6.68
N VAL A 515 9.47 -13.54 -6.39
CA VAL A 515 9.36 -12.27 -7.12
C VAL A 515 9.92 -12.37 -8.53
N LEU A 516 11.08 -13.02 -8.71
CA LEU A 516 11.79 -13.06 -10.00
C LEU A 516 11.50 -14.31 -10.83
N GLY A 517 11.01 -15.38 -10.20
CA GLY A 517 10.81 -16.68 -10.85
C GLY A 517 9.34 -17.10 -10.92
N LEU A 518 8.77 -17.50 -9.78
CA LEU A 518 7.48 -18.20 -9.73
C LEU A 518 6.29 -17.33 -10.11
N VAL A 519 6.24 -16.06 -9.70
CA VAL A 519 5.14 -15.16 -10.08
C VAL A 519 5.10 -14.96 -11.61
N PRO A 520 6.19 -14.56 -12.29
CA PRO A 520 6.24 -14.52 -13.75
C PRO A 520 5.95 -15.87 -14.41
N LEU A 521 6.52 -16.96 -13.90
CA LEU A 521 6.34 -18.30 -14.46
C LEU A 521 4.87 -18.75 -14.39
N ASN A 522 4.21 -18.59 -13.25
CA ASN A 522 2.82 -18.99 -13.06
C ASN A 522 1.86 -18.15 -13.90
N SER A 523 2.18 -16.87 -14.11
CA SER A 523 1.49 -16.02 -15.07
C SER A 523 1.57 -16.59 -16.50
N LEU A 524 2.75 -17.04 -16.93
CA LEU A 524 2.93 -17.67 -18.24
C LEU A 524 2.24 -19.04 -18.34
N VAL A 525 2.30 -19.86 -17.29
CA VAL A 525 1.65 -21.18 -17.23
C VAL A 525 0.12 -21.02 -17.31
N HIS A 526 -0.45 -20.10 -16.54
CA HIS A 526 -1.88 -19.80 -16.57
C HIS A 526 -2.34 -19.39 -17.97
N LEU A 527 -1.64 -18.46 -18.63
CA LEU A 527 -1.97 -18.04 -20.00
C LEU A 527 -1.79 -19.17 -21.02
N SER A 528 -0.74 -19.98 -20.87
CA SER A 528 -0.48 -21.12 -21.75
C SER A 528 -1.60 -22.17 -21.67
N PHE A 529 -2.11 -22.44 -20.46
CA PHE A 529 -3.25 -23.33 -20.27
C PHE A 529 -4.51 -22.78 -20.96
N TRP A 530 -4.78 -21.48 -20.81
CA TRP A 530 -5.90 -20.82 -21.50
C TRP A 530 -5.80 -20.90 -23.02
N TYR A 531 -4.61 -20.67 -23.59
CA TYR A 531 -4.39 -20.76 -25.04
C TYR A 531 -4.52 -22.20 -25.55
N GLY A 532 -4.05 -23.18 -24.76
CA GLY A 532 -4.25 -24.61 -25.02
C GLY A 532 -5.73 -24.99 -25.01
N ALA A 533 -6.46 -24.59 -23.96
CA ALA A 533 -7.90 -24.85 -23.83
C ALA A 533 -8.70 -24.22 -24.97
N ALA A 534 -8.40 -22.97 -25.34
CA ALA A 534 -9.04 -22.31 -26.49
C ALA A 534 -8.81 -23.07 -27.81
N SER A 535 -7.62 -23.64 -28.00
CA SER A 535 -7.29 -24.44 -29.19
C SER A 535 -8.07 -25.76 -29.24
N ILE A 536 -8.44 -26.33 -28.10
CA ILE A 536 -9.27 -27.55 -28.01
C ILE A 536 -10.74 -27.20 -28.27
N VAL A 537 -11.25 -26.14 -27.65
CA VAL A 537 -12.66 -25.71 -27.80
C VAL A 537 -12.99 -25.38 -29.25
N VAL A 538 -12.09 -24.69 -29.97
CA VAL A 538 -12.28 -24.37 -31.40
C VAL A 538 -12.36 -25.61 -32.29
N ARG A 539 -11.75 -26.74 -31.88
CA ARG A 539 -11.81 -28.00 -32.64
C ARG A 539 -13.12 -28.75 -32.47
N TRP A 540 -13.90 -28.48 -31.41
CA TRP A 540 -15.14 -29.19 -31.08
C TRP A 540 -16.35 -28.25 -31.18
N PRO A 541 -17.13 -28.32 -32.27
CA PRO A 541 -18.34 -27.51 -32.44
C PRO A 541 -19.33 -27.71 -31.30
N GLY A 542 -19.88 -26.63 -30.73
CA GLY A 542 -20.84 -26.67 -29.62
C GLY A 542 -20.24 -26.86 -28.22
N CYS A 543 -18.92 -27.06 -28.11
CA CYS A 543 -18.24 -27.18 -26.81
C CYS A 543 -18.31 -25.87 -26.00
N GLU A 544 -18.15 -24.72 -26.66
CA GLU A 544 -18.26 -23.40 -26.02
C GLU A 544 -19.68 -23.15 -25.47
N ASP A 545 -20.70 -23.48 -26.25
CA ASP A 545 -22.11 -23.32 -25.86
C ASP A 545 -22.48 -24.28 -24.71
N TRP A 546 -21.91 -25.49 -24.71
CA TRP A 546 -22.09 -26.44 -23.61
C TRP A 546 -21.42 -25.96 -22.31
N LEU A 547 -20.19 -25.45 -22.38
CA LEU A 547 -19.46 -24.91 -21.22
C LEU A 547 -20.14 -23.66 -20.63
N LYS A 548 -20.68 -22.78 -21.48
CA LYS A 548 -21.45 -21.59 -21.05
C LYS A 548 -22.88 -21.92 -20.58
N GLY A 549 -23.39 -23.11 -20.93
CA GLY A 549 -24.78 -23.49 -20.67
C GLY A 549 -25.78 -22.71 -21.55
N GLU A 550 -25.40 -22.44 -22.79
CA GLU A 550 -26.16 -21.69 -23.81
C GLU A 550 -26.68 -22.58 -24.95
N GLY A 551 -26.35 -23.89 -24.96
CA GLY A 551 -26.82 -24.83 -25.99
C GLY A 551 -28.35 -25.03 -26.08
N GLU A 552 -28.80 -25.60 -27.21
CA GLU A 552 -30.23 -25.77 -27.60
C GLU A 552 -31.14 -26.41 -26.55
N TYR A 553 -30.60 -27.13 -25.57
CA TYR A 553 -31.36 -27.67 -24.44
C TYR A 553 -32.05 -26.59 -23.57
N LYS A 554 -31.62 -25.32 -23.68
CA LYS A 554 -32.22 -24.17 -22.98
C LYS A 554 -33.53 -23.70 -23.62
N LYS A 555 -33.81 -24.03 -24.88
CA LYS A 555 -35.02 -23.60 -25.59
C LYS A 555 -36.27 -24.42 -25.25
N VAL A 556 -36.13 -25.60 -24.64
CA VAL A 556 -37.26 -26.52 -24.38
C VAL A 556 -37.88 -26.33 -22.98
N VAL A 557 -37.23 -25.60 -22.07
CA VAL A 557 -37.69 -25.44 -20.68
C VAL A 557 -37.91 -23.96 -20.33
N ILE A 558 -38.58 -23.20 -21.20
CA ILE A 558 -39.14 -21.90 -20.83
C ILE A 558 -40.63 -22.11 -20.60
N GLY A 559 -40.98 -22.45 -19.36
CA GLY A 559 -42.35 -22.64 -18.91
C GLY A 559 -42.58 -22.28 -17.44
N GLU A 560 -41.57 -22.31 -16.58
CA GLU A 560 -41.75 -21.93 -15.16
C GLU A 560 -40.54 -21.14 -14.63
N GLU A 561 -40.79 -19.91 -14.17
CA GLU A 561 -39.84 -19.10 -13.41
C GLU A 561 -39.56 -19.75 -12.04
N LYS A 562 -38.48 -20.52 -11.95
CA LYS A 562 -37.85 -20.85 -10.67
C LYS A 562 -36.74 -19.86 -10.34
N TRP A 563 -36.80 -19.30 -9.13
CA TRP A 563 -35.86 -18.32 -8.57
C TRP A 563 -34.41 -18.85 -8.45
N TRP A 564 -34.21 -20.17 -8.54
CA TRP A 564 -32.90 -20.81 -8.54
C TRP A 564 -32.71 -21.63 -9.82
N LYS A 565 -31.76 -21.23 -10.68
CA LYS A 565 -31.38 -22.02 -11.86
C LYS A 565 -30.36 -23.10 -11.45
N PRO A 566 -30.64 -24.39 -11.67
CA PRO A 566 -29.66 -25.45 -11.42
C PRO A 566 -28.48 -25.28 -12.37
N TRP A 567 -27.27 -25.42 -11.84
CA TRP A 567 -26.04 -25.32 -12.62
C TRP A 567 -25.98 -26.48 -13.61
N THR A 568 -25.64 -26.20 -14.87
CA THR A 568 -25.43 -27.28 -15.85
C THR A 568 -24.09 -27.98 -15.61
N ALA A 569 -23.98 -29.25 -15.98
CA ALA A 569 -22.71 -29.99 -15.85
C ALA A 569 -21.55 -29.28 -16.55
N GLY A 570 -21.79 -28.67 -17.72
CA GLY A 570 -20.80 -27.86 -18.44
C GLY A 570 -20.36 -26.62 -17.67
N GLN A 571 -21.26 -25.92 -16.98
CA GLN A 571 -20.92 -24.77 -16.12
C GLN A 571 -20.10 -25.18 -14.90
N VAL A 572 -20.42 -26.33 -14.28
CA VAL A 572 -19.65 -26.88 -13.16
C VAL A 572 -18.22 -27.22 -13.61
N VAL A 573 -18.07 -27.86 -14.78
CA VAL A 573 -16.75 -28.17 -15.36
C VAL A 573 -15.99 -26.88 -15.70
N TYR A 574 -16.64 -25.89 -16.31
CA TYR A 574 -16.03 -24.61 -16.66
C TYR A 574 -15.51 -23.87 -15.44
N TRP A 575 -16.34 -23.69 -14.41
CA TRP A 575 -15.94 -23.02 -13.17
C TRP A 575 -14.91 -23.83 -12.39
N GLY A 576 -15.05 -25.16 -12.34
CA GLY A 576 -14.10 -26.06 -11.71
C GLY A 576 -12.71 -25.97 -12.33
N LEU A 577 -12.60 -25.95 -13.66
CA LEU A 577 -11.33 -25.81 -14.36
C LEU A 577 -10.70 -24.43 -14.14
N ARG A 578 -11.49 -23.35 -14.18
CA ARG A 578 -10.98 -21.98 -13.94
C ARG A 578 -10.47 -21.81 -12.52
N PHE A 579 -11.29 -22.16 -11.54
CA PHE A 579 -10.91 -22.06 -10.13
C PHE A 579 -9.75 -23.00 -9.81
N GLY A 580 -9.80 -24.24 -10.30
CA GLY A 580 -8.73 -25.23 -10.14
C GLY A 580 -7.40 -24.77 -10.74
N LEU A 581 -7.41 -24.08 -11.88
CA LEU A 581 -6.20 -23.53 -12.49
C LEU A 581 -5.59 -22.42 -11.64
N VAL A 582 -6.40 -21.44 -11.20
CA VAL A 582 -5.91 -20.34 -10.36
C VAL A 582 -5.41 -20.87 -9.02
N ALA A 583 -6.19 -21.72 -8.35
CA ALA A 583 -5.83 -22.34 -7.09
C ALA A 583 -4.57 -23.21 -7.24
N GLY A 584 -4.48 -24.00 -8.31
CA GLY A 584 -3.29 -24.80 -8.63
C GLY A 584 -2.03 -23.95 -8.83
N CYS A 585 -2.13 -22.84 -9.56
CA CYS A 585 -1.01 -21.90 -9.73
C CYS A 585 -0.61 -21.23 -8.39
N LEU A 586 -1.57 -20.87 -7.54
CA LEU A 586 -1.29 -20.31 -6.21
C LEU A 586 -0.61 -21.34 -5.30
N MET A 587 -1.14 -22.56 -5.26
CA MET A 587 -0.57 -23.67 -4.50
C MET A 587 0.82 -24.01 -5.01
N PHE A 588 1.06 -24.03 -6.31
CA PHE A 588 2.38 -24.23 -6.88
C PHE A 588 3.35 -23.09 -6.53
N THR A 589 2.87 -21.84 -6.49
CA THR A 589 3.65 -20.70 -5.99
C THR A 589 4.09 -20.94 -4.54
N PHE A 590 3.22 -21.50 -3.69
CA PHE A 590 3.53 -21.76 -2.29
C PHE A 590 4.39 -23.03 -2.11
N PHE A 591 3.89 -24.20 -2.49
CA PHE A 591 4.55 -25.48 -2.25
C PHE A 591 5.78 -25.71 -3.13
N GLY A 592 5.70 -25.40 -4.43
CA GLY A 592 6.84 -25.55 -5.34
C GLY A 592 8.01 -24.65 -4.97
N SER A 593 7.72 -23.54 -4.29
CA SER A 593 8.77 -22.66 -3.77
C SER A 593 9.45 -23.15 -2.50
N LEU A 594 8.71 -23.83 -1.61
CA LEU A 594 9.27 -24.40 -0.39
C LEU A 594 10.29 -25.48 -0.74
N ASP A 595 9.95 -26.29 -1.73
CA ASP A 595 10.85 -27.32 -2.26
C ASP A 595 12.08 -26.68 -2.95
N ALA A 596 11.85 -25.71 -3.85
CA ALA A 596 12.94 -25.00 -4.53
C ALA A 596 13.86 -24.18 -3.59
N ALA A 597 13.35 -23.74 -2.44
CA ALA A 597 14.11 -22.99 -1.44
C ALA A 597 14.72 -23.89 -0.34
N SER A 598 14.37 -25.19 -0.30
CA SER A 598 14.90 -26.12 0.70
C SER A 598 16.43 -26.23 0.55
N PRO A 599 17.20 -26.10 1.64
CA PRO A 599 18.65 -26.26 1.60
C PRO A 599 19.09 -27.72 1.41
N TYR A 600 18.18 -28.68 1.62
CA TYR A 600 18.38 -30.08 1.32
C TYR A 600 17.44 -30.45 0.17
N PRO A 601 17.93 -30.96 -0.99
CA PRO A 601 17.04 -31.68 -1.88
C PRO A 601 16.37 -32.78 -1.04
N LEU A 602 15.05 -32.96 -1.19
CA LEU A 602 14.38 -34.15 -0.67
C LEU A 602 15.11 -35.35 -1.29
N ASP A 603 16.02 -35.95 -0.53
CA ASP A 603 16.67 -37.19 -0.91
C ASP A 603 15.55 -38.23 -1.00
N ASP A 604 15.44 -38.84 -2.18
CA ASP A 604 14.51 -39.90 -2.54
C ASP A 604 14.66 -41.12 -1.62
N SER A 605 14.08 -41.05 -0.42
CA SER A 605 13.96 -42.20 0.50
C SER A 605 12.65 -42.17 1.29
N ILE A 606 11.53 -42.01 0.57
CA ILE A 606 10.23 -42.55 0.97
C ILE A 606 9.73 -43.48 -0.13
#